data_AF-A0A965AVR4-F1
#
_entry.id   AF-A0A965AVR4-F1
#
_cell.length_a   1.000
_cell.length_b   1.000
_cell.length_c   1.000
_cell.angle_alpha   90.00
_cell.angle_beta   90.00
_cell.angle_gamma   90.00
#
_symmetry.space_group_name_H-M   'P 1'
#
loop_
_entity.id
_entity.type
_entity.pdbx_description
1 polymer ?
#
loop_
_entity_poly.entity_id
_entity_poly.type
_entity_poly.pdbx_seq_one_letter_code
_entity_poly.pdbx_strand_id
1 'polypeptide(L)' 'MYLNTEIKGAASRKVYGVRGDKVAILDNNIEMLLVLHESGEKFHIQKELLSHEFIPKEIKHETKNESKSKKRV' A
#
# COMPACT_ATOMS: atom_id res chain seq x y z
N MET A 1 12.49 1.37 5.22
CA MET A 1 12.07 0.28 4.33
C MET A 1 11.02 0.83 3.38
N TYR A 2 10.92 0.28 2.18
CA TYR A 2 9.91 0.67 1.20
C TYR A 2 9.03 -0.53 0.87
N LEU A 3 7.75 -0.29 0.59
CA LEU A 3 6.83 -1.34 0.13
C LEU A 3 7.15 -1.73 -1.32
N ASN A 4 7.29 -3.04 -1.58
CA ASN A 4 7.48 -3.58 -2.93
C ASN A 4 6.18 -3.68 -3.73
N THR A 5 5.05 -3.75 -3.02
CA THR A 5 3.73 -3.97 -3.61
C THR A 5 2.67 -3.14 -2.88
N GLU A 6 1.48 -3.10 -3.45
CA GLU A 6 0.30 -2.54 -2.81
C GLU A 6 -0.22 -3.49 -1.72
N ILE A 7 -0.39 -2.97 -0.50
CA ILE A 7 -0.87 -3.72 0.66
C ILE A 7 -2.34 -3.44 0.86
N LYS A 8 -3.17 -4.48 0.67
CA LYS A 8 -4.62 -4.45 0.87
C LYS A 8 -5.01 -5.34 2.03
N GLY A 9 -5.98 -4.91 2.82
CA GLY A 9 -6.56 -5.78 3.85
C GLY A 9 -7.25 -6.97 3.21
N ALA A 10 -6.96 -8.18 3.68
CA ALA A 10 -7.51 -9.42 3.11
C ALA A 10 -9.05 -9.43 3.02
N ALA A 11 -9.74 -8.82 4.00
CA ALA A 11 -11.20 -8.77 4.08
C ALA A 11 -11.79 -7.38 3.81
N SER A 12 -10.98 -6.37 3.48
CA SER A 12 -11.42 -4.99 3.34
C SER A 12 -10.93 -4.38 2.04
N ARG A 13 -11.72 -3.51 1.42
CA ARG A 13 -11.25 -2.66 0.29
C ARG A 13 -10.24 -1.58 0.73
N LYS A 14 -9.74 -1.64 1.97
CA LYS A 14 -8.78 -0.69 2.51
C LYS A 14 -7.38 -1.01 1.99
N VAL A 15 -6.76 0.02 1.42
CA VAL A 15 -5.35 0.04 1.02
C VAL A 15 -4.57 0.66 2.17
N TYR A 16 -3.62 -0.08 2.73
CA TYR A 16 -2.78 0.35 3.85
C TYR A 16 -1.49 1.04 3.38
N GLY A 17 -1.06 0.75 2.16
CA GLY A 17 0.10 1.39 1.54
C GLY A 17 0.25 0.93 0.10
N VAL A 18 0.89 1.76 -0.72
CA VAL A 18 1.20 1.48 -2.12
C VAL A 18 2.70 1.23 -2.31
N ARG A 19 3.05 0.63 -3.45
CA ARG A 19 4.46 0.40 -3.81
C ARG A 19 5.26 1.71 -3.76
N GLY A 20 6.42 1.67 -3.12
CA GLY A 20 7.29 2.82 -2.90
C GLY A 20 7.00 3.63 -1.64
N ASP A 21 5.93 3.33 -0.90
CA ASP A 21 5.68 3.99 0.38
C ASP A 21 6.71 3.60 1.44
N LYS A 22 7.06 4.57 2.27
CA LYS A 22 8.05 4.41 3.33
C LYS A 22 7.36 3.83 4.58
N VAL A 23 7.98 2.80 5.13
CA VAL A 23 7.55 2.17 6.37
C VAL A 23 8.71 2.01 7.34
N ALA A 24 8.38 2.09 8.63
CA ALA A 24 9.29 1.79 9.74
C ALA A 24 8.88 0.45 10.37
N ILE A 25 9.86 -0.41 10.67
CA ILE A 25 9.59 -1.66 11.39
C ILE A 25 9.48 -1.32 12.87
N LEU A 26 8.39 -1.74 13.49
CA LEU A 26 8.14 -1.60 14.92
C LEU A 26 8.46 -2.87 15.69
N ASP A 27 8.09 -4.02 15.12
CA ASP A 27 8.30 -5.32 15.76
C ASP A 27 8.55 -6.40 14.70
N ASN A 28 9.27 -7.45 15.09
CA ASN A 28 9.66 -8.55 14.24
C ASN A 28 9.18 -9.86 14.86
N ASN A 29 8.09 -10.40 14.31
CA ASN A 29 7.60 -11.72 14.64
C ASN A 29 8.08 -12.73 13.59
N ILE A 30 8.15 -14.01 13.95
CA ILE A 30 8.81 -15.06 13.14
C ILE A 30 8.29 -15.11 11.69
N GLU A 31 7.01 -14.85 11.48
CA GLU A 31 6.36 -14.91 10.15
C GLU A 31 6.00 -13.53 9.57
N MET A 32 5.86 -12.50 10.41
CA MET A 32 5.37 -11.18 10.02
C MET A 32 6.06 -10.05 10.78
N LEU A 33 6.27 -8.94 10.08
CA LEU A 33 6.77 -7.69 10.64
C LEU A 33 5.60 -6.75 10.94
N LEU A 34 5.57 -6.17 12.14
CA LEU A 34 4.69 -5.04 12.41
C LEU A 34 5.37 -3.78 11.90
N VAL A 35 4.71 -3.07 10.98
CA VAL A 35 5.23 -1.84 10.39
C VAL A 35 4.33 -0.64 10.68
N LEU A 36 4.94 0.53 10.77
CA LEU A 36 4.31 1.84 10.81
C LEU A 36 4.47 2.51 9.45
N HIS A 37 3.35 2.82 8.82
CA HIS A 37 3.30 3.58 7.59
C HIS A 37 3.41 5.10 7.85
N GLU A 38 3.82 5.86 6.84
CA GLU A 38 3.95 7.32 6.95
C GLU A 38 2.63 8.05 7.25
N SER A 39 1.49 7.43 6.93
CA SER A 39 0.17 7.93 7.32
C SER A 39 -0.16 7.75 8.82
N GLY A 40 0.69 7.05 9.57
CA GLY A 40 0.46 6.70 10.97
C GLY A 40 -0.27 5.36 11.17
N GLU A 41 -0.68 4.69 10.09
CA GLU A 41 -1.31 3.37 10.19
C GLU A 41 -0.30 2.27 10.51
N LYS A 42 -0.72 1.30 11.32
CA LYS A 42 0.08 0.13 11.67
C LYS A 42 -0.54 -1.13 11.09
N PHE A 43 0.28 -1.98 10.49
CA PHE A 43 -0.17 -3.25 9.94
C PHE A 43 0.95 -4.28 9.93
N HIS A 44 0.57 -5.55 9.79
CA HIS A 44 1.52 -6.65 9.66
C HIS A 44 1.82 -6.92 8.19
N ILE A 45 3.09 -7.18 7.86
CA ILE A 45 3.55 -7.46 6.50
C ILE A 45 4.63 -8.55 6.50
N GLN A 46 4.68 -9.35 5.46
CA GLN A 46 5.78 -10.28 5.23
C GLN A 46 7.05 -9.53 4.83
N LYS A 47 8.21 -9.99 5.32
CA LYS A 47 9.51 -9.36 5.05
C LYS A 47 9.85 -9.27 3.55
N GLU A 48 9.41 -10.24 2.77
CA GLU A 48 9.62 -10.32 1.31
C GLU A 48 8.94 -9.18 0.53
N LEU A 49 7.91 -8.57 1.12
CA LEU A 49 7.19 -7.44 0.53
C LEU A 49 7.84 -6.09 0.85
N LEU A 50 9.00 -6.08 1.52
CA LEU A 50 9.79 -4.90 1.81
C LEU A 50 11.08 -4.88 1.00
N SER A 51 11.49 -3.69 0.55
CA SER A 51 12.82 -3.44 0.03
C SER A 51 13.59 -2.46 0.92
N HIS A 52 14.89 -2.70 1.01
CA HIS A 52 15.84 -1.79 1.62
C HIS A 52 16.21 -0.65 0.66
N GLU A 53 16.12 -0.89 -0.64
CA GLU A 53 16.39 0.08 -1.68
C GLU A 53 15.18 0.98 -1.91
N PHE A 54 15.46 2.23 -2.31
CA PHE A 54 14.42 3.16 -2.70
C PHE A 54 13.65 2.63 -3.91
N ILE A 55 12.31 2.68 -3.82
CA ILE A 55 11.42 2.30 -4.90
C ILE A 55 10.66 3.54 -5.34
N PRO A 56 10.75 3.95 -6.62
CA PRO A 56 9.94 5.03 -7.15
C PRO A 56 8.45 4.71 -6.94
N LYS A 57 7.70 5.63 -6.34
CA LYS A 57 6.25 5.51 -6.24
C LYS A 57 5.67 5.51 -7.66
N GLU A 58 4.91 4.48 -7.99
CA GLU A 58 4.16 4.46 -9.25
C GLU A 58 3.03 5.50 -9.14
N ILE A 59 3.25 6.66 -9.76
CA ILE A 59 2.20 7.66 -9.94
C ILE A 59 1.24 7.09 -10.98
N LYS A 60 0.19 6.40 -10.53
CA LYS A 60 -0.95 6.09 -11.40
C LYS A 60 -1.56 7.44 -11.79
N HIS A 61 -1.30 7.88 -13.01
CA HIS A 61 -2.07 8.95 -13.63
C HIS A 61 -3.52 8.45 -13.69
N GLU A 62 -4.38 8.94 -12.80
CA GLU A 62 -5.81 8.75 -12.90
C GLU A 62 -6.29 9.46 -14.18
N THR A 63 -6.35 8.73 -15.28
CA THR A 63 -7.25 9.08 -16.38
C THR A 63 -8.66 8.92 -15.84
N LYS A 64 -9.21 10.03 -15.33
CA LYS A 64 -10.63 10.19 -15.01
C LYS A 64 -11.44 9.89 -16.27
N ASN A 65 -11.81 8.63 -16.48
CA ASN A 65 -12.87 8.31 -17.42
C ASN A 65 -14.17 8.76 -16.78
N GLU A 66 -14.58 9.99 -17.12
CA GLU A 66 -15.92 10.51 -16.92
C GLU A 66 -16.93 9.49 -17.46
N SER A 67 -17.48 8.69 -16.56
CA SER A 67 -18.63 7.85 -16.87
C SER A 67 -19.82 8.80 -17.04
N LYS A 68 -20.05 9.27 -18.27
CA LYS A 68 -21.26 10.00 -18.66
C LYS A 68 -22.46 9.12 -18.32
N SER A 69 -23.11 9.47 -17.21
CA SER A 69 -24.45 9.03 -16.87
C SER A 69 -25.42 9.54 -17.95
N LYS A 70 -25.71 8.70 -18.96
CA LYS A 70 -26.82 8.95 -19.88
C LYS A 70 -28.09 8.35 -19.28
N LYS A 71 -28.82 9.25 -18.63
CA LYS A 71 -30.24 9.16 -18.24
C LYS A 71 -31.06 8.55 -19.38
N ARG A 72 -31.67 7.38 -19.13
CA ARG A 72 -32.74 6.81 -19.98
C ARG A 72 -33.95 7.75 -19.90
N VAL A 73 -34.39 8.24 -21.06
CA VAL A 73 -35.71 8.85 -21.28
C VAL A 73 -36.62 7.77 -21.84
#